data_AF-A0A8T9Q8A1-F1
#
_entry.id   AF-A0A8T9Q8A1-F1
#
_cell.length_a   1.000
_cell.length_b   1.000
_cell.length_c   1.000
_cell.angle_alpha   90.00
_cell.angle_beta   90.00
_cell.angle_gamma   90.00
#
_symmetry.space_group_name_H-M   'P 1'
#
loop_
_entity.id
_entity.type
_entity.pdbx_description
1 polymer ?
#
loop_
_entity_poly.entity_id
_entity_poly.type
_entity_poly.pdbx_seq_one_letter_code
_entity_poly.pdbx_strand_id
1 'polypeptide(L)'
;MYVAGSFSSTGSFGSNLVFSAGNQDLFVTRLTDAGATSSFAWVQRAGGANDELATSLVVRGSAVYVAGSFASIAANFSGLILANNGNADLFVAKLTDAGTTAPAFNWAQRAGAPASTRLRLWP
;
A
#
# COMPACT_ATOMS: atom_id res chain seq x y z
N MET A 1 6.72 7.17 12.55
CA MET A 1 5.60 7.66 11.73
C MET A 1 5.36 6.71 10.56
N TYR A 2 4.11 6.52 10.14
CA TYR A 2 3.79 5.72 8.94
C TYR A 2 3.15 6.62 7.89
N VAL A 3 3.50 6.40 6.62
CA VAL A 3 2.96 7.12 5.47
C VAL A 3 2.57 6.11 4.41
N ALA A 4 1.47 6.36 3.72
CA ALA A 4 1.08 5.62 2.54
C ALA A 4 0.70 6.60 1.43
N GLY A 5 0.88 6.18 0.19
CA GLY A 5 0.55 6.96 -0.99
C GLY A 5 0.84 6.15 -2.23
N SER A 6 0.99 6.83 -3.36
CA SER A 6 1.35 6.22 -4.63
C SER A 6 2.49 6.95 -5.30
N PHE A 7 3.19 6.25 -6.18
CA PHE A 7 4.29 6.79 -6.96
C PHE A 7 4.30 6.20 -8.36
N SER A 8 4.82 6.96 -9.32
CA SER A 8 5.05 6.52 -10.70
C SER A 8 6.55 6.32 -10.95
N SER A 9 6.91 5.47 -11.92
CA SER A 9 8.31 5.21 -12.30
C SER A 9 9.17 4.74 -11.11
N THR A 10 10.08 5.57 -10.59
CA THR A 10 10.95 5.21 -9.46
C THR A 10 10.62 6.04 -8.23
N GLY A 11 10.33 5.37 -7.12
CA GLY A 11 10.20 5.98 -5.80
C GLY A 11 11.54 5.88 -5.05
N SER A 12 11.98 7.00 -4.48
CA SER A 12 13.20 7.07 -3.65
C SER A 12 12.84 7.27 -2.18
N PHE A 13 13.25 6.31 -1.34
CA PHE A 13 12.98 6.27 0.10
C PHE A 13 14.31 6.15 0.85
N GLY A 14 15.09 7.24 0.82
CA GLY A 14 16.46 7.26 1.33
C GLY A 14 17.39 6.54 0.36
N SER A 15 18.08 5.49 0.83
CA SER A 15 18.88 4.62 -0.03
C SER A 15 18.06 3.52 -0.72
N ASN A 16 16.80 3.33 -0.35
CA ASN A 16 15.93 2.32 -0.95
C ASN A 16 15.26 2.89 -2.20
N LEU A 17 15.47 2.21 -3.34
CA LEU A 17 14.74 2.47 -4.58
C LEU A 17 13.66 1.41 -4.75
N VAL A 18 12.46 1.83 -5.12
CA VAL A 18 11.33 0.97 -5.49
C VAL A 18 10.82 1.38 -6.85
N PHE A 19 10.48 0.41 -7.69
CA PHE A 19 10.12 0.62 -9.09
C PHE A 19 8.67 0.25 -9.34
N SER A 20 7.91 1.17 -9.95
CA SER A 20 6.59 0.96 -10.55
C SER A 20 6.58 -0.24 -11.47
N ALA A 21 5.52 -1.04 -11.41
CA ALA A 21 5.24 -2.17 -12.32
C ALA A 21 4.15 -1.79 -13.32
N GLY A 22 3.51 -0.64 -13.09
CA GLY A 22 2.52 -0.04 -13.95
C GLY A 22 2.65 1.47 -13.96
N ASN A 23 1.51 2.15 -14.11
CA ASN A 23 1.44 3.61 -14.14
C ASN A 23 1.76 4.21 -12.77
N GLN A 24 1.06 3.74 -11.75
CA GLN A 24 1.27 4.12 -10.36
C GLN A 24 1.08 2.91 -9.47
N ASP A 25 1.96 2.76 -8.49
CA ASP A 25 1.83 1.75 -7.47
C ASP A 25 1.70 2.39 -6.10
N LEU A 26 1.03 1.69 -5.20
CA LEU A 26 0.95 2.13 -3.82
C LEU A 26 2.22 1.76 -3.06
N PHE A 27 2.51 2.56 -2.04
CA PHE A 27 3.51 2.25 -1.05
C PHE A 27 2.97 2.49 0.36
N VAL A 28 3.54 1.77 1.31
CA VAL A 28 3.52 2.06 2.74
C VAL A 28 4.97 2.19 3.19
N THR A 29 5.29 3.19 4.00
CA THR A 29 6.64 3.38 4.53
C THR A 29 6.59 3.77 5.99
N ARG A 30 7.63 3.37 6.72
CA ARG A 30 7.90 3.89 8.06
C ARG A 30 9.02 4.92 8.00
N LEU A 31 8.75 6.06 8.61
CA LEU A 31 9.70 7.12 8.88
C LEU A 31 10.07 7.10 10.36
N THR A 32 11.36 7.20 10.65
CA THR A 32 11.88 7.57 11.95
C THR A 32 11.91 9.09 12.00
N ASP A 33 11.14 9.65 12.92
CA ASP A 33 11.11 11.08 13.20
C ASP A 33 12.13 11.38 14.32
N ALA A 34 13.13 12.20 14.02
CA ALA A 34 14.15 12.67 14.95
C ALA A 34 13.98 14.18 15.26
N GLY A 35 12.79 14.73 15.04
CA GLY A 35 12.47 16.14 15.22
C GLY A 35 12.83 16.98 13.99
N ALA A 36 14.05 17.52 13.95
CA ALA A 36 14.50 18.36 12.84
C ALA A 36 14.88 17.57 11.58
N THR A 37 15.07 16.26 11.71
CA THR A 37 15.42 15.35 10.62
C THR A 37 14.54 14.11 10.65
N SER A 38 14.47 13.42 9.52
CA SER A 38 13.80 12.12 9.42
C SER A 38 14.58 11.18 8.52
N SER A 39 14.35 9.89 8.71
CA SER A 39 14.93 8.84 7.86
C SER A 39 13.90 7.75 7.58
N PHE A 40 13.96 7.18 6.38
CA PHE A 40 13.14 6.03 6.03
C PHE A 40 13.69 4.78 6.71
N ALA A 41 12.88 4.14 7.55
CA ALA A 41 13.21 2.85 8.15
C ALA A 41 13.01 1.73 7.15
N TRP A 42 11.90 1.76 6.41
CA TRP A 42 11.58 0.79 5.36
C TRP A 42 10.50 1.33 4.43
N VAL A 43 10.39 0.76 3.23
CA VAL A 43 9.27 0.96 2.30
C VAL A 43 8.78 -0.39 1.78
N GLN A 44 7.46 -0.56 1.74
CA GLN A 44 6.78 -1.71 1.16
C GLN A 44 5.86 -1.24 0.05
N ARG A 45 6.05 -1.79 -1.14
CA ARG A 45 5.29 -1.50 -2.35
C ARG A 45 4.23 -2.60 -2.58
N ALA A 46 3.12 -2.22 -3.22
CA ALA A 46 2.19 -3.16 -3.86
C ALA A 46 1.59 -2.56 -5.13
N GLY A 47 1.20 -3.44 -6.05
CA GLY A 47 0.47 -3.06 -7.26
C GLY A 47 0.76 -3.99 -8.45
N GLY A 48 0.42 -3.51 -9.65
CA GLY A 48 0.39 -4.28 -10.88
C GLY A 48 0.64 -3.39 -12.11
N ALA A 49 0.02 -3.74 -13.23
CA ALA A 49 0.28 -3.09 -14.53
C ALA A 49 -0.39 -1.71 -14.70
N ASN A 50 -1.37 -1.35 -13.87
CA ASN A 50 -2.16 -0.12 -13.96
C ASN A 50 -1.96 0.77 -12.71
N ASP A 51 -2.98 1.55 -12.33
CA ASP A 51 -2.93 2.46 -11.18
C ASP A 51 -3.40 1.79 -9.88
N GLU A 52 -2.57 1.86 -8.85
CA GLU A 52 -2.88 1.50 -7.47
C GLU A 52 -2.71 2.70 -6.54
N LEU A 53 -3.81 3.09 -5.92
CA LEU A 53 -3.91 4.29 -5.08
C LEU A 53 -4.16 3.91 -3.63
N ALA A 54 -3.22 4.24 -2.73
CA ALA A 54 -3.48 4.23 -1.29
C ALA A 54 -4.10 5.57 -0.86
N THR A 55 -5.30 5.52 -0.27
CA THR A 55 -6.06 6.72 0.14
C THR A 55 -6.34 6.77 1.64
N SER A 56 -6.12 5.68 2.37
CA SER A 56 -6.31 5.60 3.82
C SER A 56 -5.26 4.72 4.48
N LEU A 57 -4.86 5.11 5.70
CA LEU A 57 -3.91 4.40 6.53
C LEU A 57 -4.37 4.46 7.99
N VAL A 58 -4.42 3.31 8.65
CA VAL A 58 -4.75 3.18 10.08
C VAL A 58 -3.70 2.31 10.76
N VAL A 59 -3.30 2.69 11.96
CA VAL A 59 -2.27 1.98 12.75
C VAL A 59 -2.84 1.59 14.09
N ARG A 60 -2.66 0.32 14.48
CA ARG A 60 -3.02 -0.22 15.81
C ARG A 60 -1.89 -1.08 16.34
N GLY A 61 -1.07 -0.52 17.23
CA GLY A 61 0.17 -1.17 17.67
C GLY A 61 1.14 -1.35 16.49
N SER A 62 1.60 -2.57 16.25
CA SER A 62 2.43 -2.93 15.08
C SER A 62 1.62 -3.21 13.81
N ALA A 63 0.29 -3.33 13.91
CA ALA A 63 -0.55 -3.57 12.76
C ALA A 63 -0.77 -2.26 11.98
N VAL A 64 -0.48 -2.29 10.68
CA VAL A 64 -0.74 -1.19 9.76
C VAL A 64 -1.73 -1.68 8.71
N TYR A 65 -2.83 -0.95 8.57
CA TYR A 65 -3.91 -1.21 7.62
C TYR A 65 -3.90 -0.10 6.58
N VAL A 66 -3.84 -0.47 5.31
CA VAL A 66 -3.92 0.46 4.18
C VAL A 66 -5.15 0.10 3.36
N ALA A 67 -5.86 1.12 2.89
CA ALA A 67 -7.00 0.97 2.01
C ALA A 67 -6.94 1.96 0.85
N GLY A 68 -7.64 1.63 -0.22
CA GLY A 68 -7.64 2.43 -1.43
C GLY A 68 -8.27 1.71 -2.61
N SER A 69 -7.81 2.01 -3.82
CA SER A 69 -8.29 1.40 -5.07
C SER A 69 -7.17 0.83 -5.91
N PHE A 70 -7.47 -0.18 -6.72
CA PHE A 70 -6.54 -0.76 -7.69
C PHE A 70 -7.23 -1.00 -9.03
N ALA A 71 -6.55 -0.68 -10.12
CA ALA A 71 -7.05 -0.83 -11.49
C ALA A 71 -6.37 -1.98 -12.25
N SER A 72 -5.33 -2.59 -11.67
CA SER A 72 -4.68 -3.76 -12.27
C SER A 72 -5.59 -4.99 -12.22
N ILE A 73 -5.67 -5.73 -13.33
CA ILE A 73 -6.34 -7.06 -13.38
C ILE A 73 -5.77 -7.99 -12.30
N ALA A 74 -4.46 -7.91 -12.06
CA ALA A 74 -3.77 -8.59 -10.96
C ALA A 74 -2.84 -7.60 -10.25
N ALA A 75 -3.20 -7.20 -9.03
CA ALA A 75 -2.35 -6.40 -8.15
C ALA A 75 -1.66 -7.31 -7.11
N ASN A 76 -0.34 -7.18 -6.96
CA ASN A 76 0.47 -8.02 -6.09
C ASN A 76 0.78 -7.29 -4.76
N PHE A 77 0.30 -7.89 -3.66
CA PHE A 77 0.56 -7.47 -2.28
C PHE A 77 1.47 -8.50 -1.60
N SER A 78 2.78 -8.44 -1.85
CA SER A 78 3.79 -9.36 -1.29
C SER A 78 3.51 -10.85 -1.57
N GLY A 79 3.06 -11.17 -2.78
CA GLY A 79 2.68 -12.52 -3.22
C GLY A 79 1.16 -12.80 -3.12
N LEU A 80 0.40 -11.92 -2.46
CA LEU A 80 -1.05 -12.00 -2.40
C LEU A 80 -1.63 -11.29 -3.62
N ILE A 81 -2.24 -12.04 -4.54
CA ILE A 81 -2.82 -11.48 -5.76
C ILE A 81 -4.27 -11.08 -5.53
N LEU A 82 -4.57 -9.79 -5.70
CA LEU A 82 -5.94 -9.30 -5.80
C LEU A 82 -6.33 -9.20 -7.28
N ALA A 83 -7.42 -9.89 -7.63
CA ALA A 83 -8.01 -9.85 -8.96
C ALA A 83 -9.10 -8.79 -9.05
N ASN A 84 -8.93 -7.83 -9.96
CA ASN A 84 -9.92 -6.81 -10.30
C ASN A 84 -10.91 -7.36 -11.34
N ASN A 85 -12.20 -7.03 -11.20
CA ASN A 85 -13.22 -7.38 -12.19
C ASN A 85 -14.02 -6.15 -12.68
N GLY A 86 -13.33 -5.19 -13.30
CA GLY A 86 -13.89 -3.94 -13.82
C GLY A 86 -12.80 -2.90 -14.11
N ASN A 87 -13.16 -1.62 -13.95
CA ASN A 87 -12.22 -0.51 -14.15
C ASN A 87 -11.31 -0.31 -12.92
N ALA A 88 -11.87 -0.41 -11.72
CA ALA A 88 -11.16 -0.27 -10.45
C ALA A 88 -11.98 -0.92 -9.34
N ASP A 89 -11.34 -1.67 -8.44
CA ASP A 89 -11.93 -2.20 -7.22
C ASP A 89 -11.27 -1.55 -6.00
N LEU A 90 -11.94 -1.57 -4.84
CA LEU A 90 -11.31 -1.18 -3.58
C LEU A 90 -10.51 -2.34 -2.99
N PHE A 91 -9.58 -2.01 -2.12
CA PHE A 91 -8.91 -2.99 -1.28
C PHE A 91 -8.78 -2.51 0.16
N VAL A 92 -8.58 -3.49 1.05
CA VAL A 92 -7.95 -3.31 2.35
C VAL A 92 -6.81 -4.31 2.42
N ALA A 93 -5.65 -3.89 2.93
CA ALA A 93 -4.54 -4.78 3.19
C ALA A 93 -3.92 -4.48 4.54
N LYS A 94 -3.33 -5.51 5.16
CA LYS A 94 -2.66 -5.40 6.45
C LYS A 94 -1.23 -5.89 6.34
N LEU A 95 -0.31 -5.17 6.95
CA LEU A 95 1.03 -5.64 7.28
C LEU A 95 1.29 -5.49 8.79
N THR A 96 2.34 -6.15 9.28
CA THR A 96 2.75 -6.09 10.69
C THR A 96 4.19 -5.62 10.73
N ASP A 97 4.43 -4.43 11.27
CA ASP A 97 5.77 -3.85 11.38
C ASP A 97 6.53 -4.43 12.58
N ALA A 98 7.68 -5.05 12.30
CA ALA A 98 8.58 -5.60 13.30
C ALA A 98 9.71 -4.63 13.71
N GLY A 99 9.84 -3.47 13.08
CA GLY A 99 10.84 -2.48 13.48
C GLY A 99 11.64 -1.90 12.32
N THR A 100 12.43 -2.75 11.67
CA THR A 100 13.59 -2.34 10.88
C THR A 100 13.58 -2.80 9.42
N THR A 101 12.87 -3.88 9.09
CA THR A 101 12.78 -4.41 7.71
C THR A 101 11.40 -4.18 7.13
N ALA A 102 11.33 -3.93 5.82
CA ALA A 102 10.06 -3.84 5.10
C ALA A 102 9.22 -5.12 5.32
N PRO A 103 8.02 -5.01 5.91
CA PRO A 103 7.18 -6.17 6.16
C PRO A 103 6.38 -6.54 4.91
N ALA A 104 6.21 -7.85 4.69
CA ALA A 104 5.24 -8.34 3.71
C ALA A 104 3.80 -8.07 4.19
N PHE A 105 2.88 -7.89 3.24
CA PHE A 105 1.45 -7.91 3.55
C PHE A 105 1.06 -9.28 4.12
N ASN A 106 0.42 -9.29 5.29
CA ASN A 106 -0.08 -10.50 5.93
C ASN A 106 -1.36 -11.01 5.26
N TRP A 107 -2.23 -10.09 4.87
CA TRP A 107 -3.43 -10.37 4.09
C TRP A 107 -3.82 -9.15 3.26
N ALA A 108 -4.53 -9.38 2.17
CA ALA A 108 -5.15 -8.36 1.33
C ALA A 108 -6.55 -8.85 0.93
N GLN A 109 -7.51 -7.94 0.93
CA GLN A 109 -8.90 -8.24 0.61
C GLN A 109 -9.45 -7.21 -0.38
N ARG A 110 -9.98 -7.70 -1.49
CA ARG A 110 -10.77 -6.89 -2.43
C ARG A 110 -12.10 -6.52 -1.79
N ALA A 111 -12.53 -5.30 -2.02
CA ALA A 111 -13.87 -4.83 -1.71
C ALA A 111 -14.43 -4.07 -2.92
N GLY A 112 -15.68 -4.31 -3.27
CA GLY A 112 -16.29 -3.72 -4.46
C GLY A 112 -17.14 -4.72 -5.21
N ALA A 113 -18.26 -4.23 -5.72
CA ALA A 113 -18.96 -4.82 -6.84
C ALA A 113 -18.45 -4.12 -8.13
N PRO A 114 -18.69 -4.67 -9.34
CA PRO A 114 -18.32 -4.03 -10.61
C PRO A 114 -18.86 -2.60 -10.83
N ALA A 115 -19.65 -2.04 -9.89
CA ALA A 115 -20.01 -0.64 -9.80
C ALA A 115 -19.67 -0.06 -8.41
N SER A 116 -19.08 1.15 -8.42
CA SER A 116 -18.47 1.88 -7.31
C SER A 116 -19.09 1.64 -5.93
N THR A 117 -18.30 1.16 -4.98
CA THR A 117 -18.71 1.05 -3.56
C THR A 117 -17.69 1.77 -2.68
N ARG A 118 -18.14 2.42 -1.59
CA ARG A 118 -17.28 2.97 -0.53
C ARG A 118 -17.16 1.97 0.61
N LEU A 119 -15.95 1.69 1.05
CA LEU A 119 -15.71 0.85 2.24
C LEU A 119 -15.91 1.68 3.51
N ARG A 120 -16.76 1.20 4.43
CA ARG A 120 -16.93 1.78 5.77
C ARG A 120 -16.40 0.79 6.80
N LEU A 121 -15.30 1.14 7.47
CA LEU A 121 -14.81 0.41 8.64
C LEU A 121 -15.49 1.02 9.87
N TRP A 122 -16.17 0.19 10.65
CA TRP A 122 -16.70 0.58 11.97
C TRP A 122 -15.67 0.28 13.06
N PRO A 123 -15.69 1.02 14.19
CA PRO A 123 -14.74 0.86 15.29
C PRO A 123 -14.85 -0.48 16.02
#